data_AF-A0A8H6CTP3-F1
#
_entry.id   AF-A0A8H6CTP3-F1
#
_cell.length_a   1.000
_cell.length_b   1.000
_cell.length_c   1.000
_cell.angle_alpha   90.00
_cell.angle_beta   90.00
_cell.angle_gamma   90.00
#
_symmetry.space_group_name_H-M   'P 1'
#
loop_
_entity.id
_entity.type
_entity.pdbx_description
1 polymer ?
#
loop_
_entity_poly.entity_id
_entity_poly.type
_entity_poly.pdbx_seq_one_letter_code
_entity_poly.pdbx_strand_id
1 'polypeptide(L)'
;MCVKYVSSTGKHLKVLLISGSVWKPLHGPVIDWPLGLCDVKSVNKERDFVASDVVSRTGYTENYLVYYNPEHRWYYLRNQTASELVLFGQTDNQSDSFIGVPHAGFEAPHSASQAKPRESIEARAFIYYE
;
A
#
# COMPACT_ATOMS: atom_id res chain seq x y z
N MET A 1 -3.02 5.94 -2.18
CA MET A 1 -2.99 6.96 -3.24
C MET A 1 -4.40 7.04 -3.82
N CYS A 2 -5.14 8.11 -3.55
CA CYS A 2 -6.50 8.29 -4.05
C CYS A 2 -6.39 9.04 -5.39
N VAL A 3 -6.68 8.37 -6.51
CA VAL A 3 -6.73 9.02 -7.82
C VAL A 3 -8.15 9.57 -8.01
N LYS A 4 -8.36 10.86 -7.75
CA LYS A 4 -9.59 11.54 -8.14
C LYS A 4 -9.55 11.78 -9.66
N TYR A 5 -10.24 10.94 -10.42
CA TYR A 5 -10.42 11.15 -11.86
C TYR A 5 -11.47 12.24 -12.08
N VAL A 6 -11.07 13.39 -12.62
CA VAL A 6 -11.99 14.44 -13.06
C VAL A 6 -12.01 14.43 -14.58
N SER A 7 -13.11 13.93 -15.17
CA SER A 7 -13.35 13.97 -16.62
C SER A 7 -13.48 15.42 -17.09
N SER A 8 -12.74 15.80 -18.13
CA SER A 8 -12.83 17.10 -18.81
C SER A 8 -14.06 17.22 -19.73
N THR A 9 -14.81 16.15 -19.91
CA THR A 9 -16.04 16.13 -20.71
C THR A 9 -17.23 16.03 -19.76
N GLY A 10 -18.18 16.97 -19.83
CA GLY A 10 -19.33 17.10 -18.93
C GLY A 10 -20.35 15.96 -18.95
N LYS A 11 -19.95 14.74 -19.35
CA LYS A 11 -20.68 13.49 -19.10
C LYS A 11 -19.99 12.77 -17.93
N HIS A 12 -20.73 12.62 -16.83
CA HIS A 12 -20.31 11.79 -15.71
C HIS A 12 -20.34 10.32 -16.13
N LEU A 13 -19.25 9.82 -16.73
CA LEU A 13 -19.00 8.39 -16.79
C LEU A 13 -18.68 7.92 -15.38
N LYS A 14 -19.56 7.10 -14.79
CA LYS A 14 -19.28 6.39 -13.54
C LYS A 14 -18.28 5.27 -13.88
N VAL A 15 -17.00 5.58 -13.85
CA VAL A 15 -15.95 4.56 -14.00
C VAL A 15 -15.68 3.95 -12.64
N LEU A 16 -15.84 2.65 -12.53
CA LEU A 16 -15.47 1.88 -11.35
C LEU A 16 -13.97 1.64 -11.37
N LEU A 17 -13.32 1.89 -10.24
CA LEU A 17 -11.88 1.83 -10.08
C LEU A 17 -11.52 0.99 -8.87
N ILE A 18 -10.86 -0.13 -9.13
CA ILE A 18 -10.15 -0.90 -8.12
C ILE A 18 -8.66 -0.77 -8.41
N SER A 19 -7.87 -0.51 -7.36
CA SER A 19 -6.42 -0.59 -7.46
C SER A 19 -5.84 -1.62 -6.50
N GLY A 20 -4.87 -2.38 -6.99
CA GLY A 20 -4.14 -3.40 -6.25
C GLY A 20 -2.65 -3.25 -6.50
N SER A 21 -1.84 -3.72 -5.56
CA SER A 21 -0.39 -3.74 -5.70
C SER A 21 0.13 -5.17 -5.53
N VAL A 22 1.05 -5.53 -6.42
CA VAL A 22 1.84 -6.75 -6.33
C VAL A 22 3.22 -6.34 -5.85
N TRP A 23 3.63 -6.89 -4.72
CA TRP A 23 4.94 -6.66 -4.16
C TRP A 23 5.75 -7.96 -4.13
N LYS A 24 7.01 -7.89 -4.55
CA LYS A 24 7.95 -9.01 -4.42
C LYS A 24 9.37 -8.52 -4.15
N PRO A 25 10.16 -9.27 -3.38
CA PRO A 25 11.58 -9.01 -3.29
C PRO A 25 12.29 -9.47 -4.58
N LEU A 26 13.40 -8.82 -4.90
CA LEU A 26 14.28 -9.23 -6.01
C LEU A 26 15.22 -10.36 -5.57
N HIS A 27 15.59 -10.38 -4.29
CA HIS A 27 16.45 -11.38 -3.67
C HIS A 27 15.85 -11.84 -2.33
N GLY A 28 16.09 -13.10 -1.97
CA GLY A 28 15.67 -13.63 -0.69
C GLY A 28 16.68 -14.62 -0.10
N PRO A 29 16.46 -15.07 1.15
CA PRO A 29 15.35 -14.66 2.02
C PRO A 29 15.45 -13.20 2.45
N VAL A 30 14.31 -12.49 2.51
CA VAL A 30 14.23 -11.14 3.07
C VAL A 30 14.36 -11.25 4.59
N ILE A 31 15.55 -10.90 5.08
CA ILE A 31 15.88 -10.80 6.51
C ILE A 31 15.89 -9.33 6.95
N ASP A 32 16.36 -8.45 6.06
CA ASP A 32 16.42 -7.02 6.27
C ASP A 32 15.12 -6.33 5.82
N TRP A 33 14.59 -5.43 6.63
CA TRP A 33 13.43 -4.56 6.32
C TRP A 33 12.24 -5.21 5.55
N PRO A 34 11.65 -6.33 6.00
CA PRO A 34 10.50 -6.94 5.32
C PRO A 34 9.30 -6.00 5.18
N LEU A 35 8.41 -6.31 4.24
CA LEU A 35 7.16 -5.56 4.08
C LEU A 35 6.14 -6.00 5.14
N GLY A 36 5.81 -5.09 6.05
CA GLY A 36 4.67 -5.21 6.95
C GLY A 36 3.39 -4.74 6.27
N LEU A 37 2.30 -5.48 6.51
CA LEU A 37 0.94 -5.22 6.04
C LEU A 37 0.03 -5.08 7.26
N CYS A 38 -0.69 -3.98 7.36
CA CYS A 38 -1.64 -3.77 8.44
C CYS A 38 -3.00 -4.37 8.08
N ASP A 39 -3.59 -5.14 8.99
CA ASP A 39 -4.97 -5.60 8.85
C ASP A 39 -5.92 -4.42 8.90
N VAL A 40 -6.58 -4.15 7.77
CA VAL A 40 -7.52 -3.04 7.60
C VAL A 40 -8.65 -3.04 8.64
N LYS A 41 -9.00 -4.18 9.22
CA LYS A 41 -10.02 -4.28 10.28
C LYS A 41 -9.52 -3.80 11.65
N SER A 42 -8.22 -3.56 11.79
CA SER A 42 -7.61 -3.01 13.01
C SER A 42 -7.40 -1.50 12.94
N VAL A 43 -7.73 -0.87 11.80
CA VAL A 43 -7.49 0.56 11.57
C VAL A 43 -8.79 1.32 11.71
N ASN A 44 -8.77 2.40 12.48
CA ASN A 44 -9.89 3.33 12.58
C ASN A 44 -9.74 4.42 11.51
N LYS A 45 -10.67 4.46 10.55
CA LYS A 45 -10.62 5.39 9.41
C LYS A 45 -10.52 6.86 9.85
N GLU A 46 -11.34 7.25 10.80
CA GLU A 46 -11.53 8.64 11.22
C GLU A 46 -10.37 9.16 12.07
N ARG A 47 -9.69 8.26 12.79
CA ARG A 47 -8.64 8.62 13.76
C ARG A 47 -7.23 8.36 13.23
N ASP A 48 -7.06 7.31 12.44
CA ASP A 48 -5.73 6.82 12.09
C ASP A 48 -5.27 7.35 10.73
N PHE A 49 -6.17 7.81 9.86
CA PHE A 49 -5.79 8.31 8.53
C PHE A 49 -5.83 9.83 8.43
N VAL A 50 -4.86 10.39 7.73
CA VAL A 50 -4.85 11.80 7.31
C VAL A 50 -4.54 11.86 5.82
N ALA A 51 -5.37 12.59 5.07
CA ALA A 51 -5.10 12.86 3.66
C ALA A 51 -3.82 13.70 3.56
N SER A 52 -2.94 13.32 2.63
CA SER A 52 -1.66 13.98 2.42
C SER A 52 -1.38 14.08 0.93
N ASP A 53 -0.81 15.21 0.52
CA ASP A 53 -0.35 15.39 -0.84
C ASP A 53 1.13 15.01 -0.96
N VAL A 54 1.42 14.19 -1.96
CA VAL A 54 2.78 13.97 -2.46
C VAL A 54 3.00 14.95 -3.59
N VAL A 55 3.68 16.04 -3.27
CA VAL A 55 3.92 17.15 -4.21
C VAL A 55 5.27 16.97 -4.90
N SER A 56 5.27 17.12 -6.22
CA SER A 56 6.46 17.12 -7.07
C SER A 56 6.51 18.41 -7.90
N ARG A 57 7.61 18.63 -8.64
CA ARG A 57 7.75 19.82 -9.50
C ARG A 57 6.69 19.92 -10.60
N THR A 58 6.16 18.79 -11.06
CA THR A 58 5.29 18.70 -12.24
C THR A 58 3.85 18.33 -11.89
N GLY A 59 3.50 18.25 -10.61
CA GLY A 59 2.15 17.88 -10.17
C GLY A 59 2.13 17.33 -8.76
N TYR A 60 0.97 16.86 -8.34
CA TYR A 60 0.74 16.28 -7.02
C TYR A 60 -0.12 15.03 -7.13
N THR A 61 0.02 14.14 -6.17
CA THR A 61 -0.85 12.97 -5.99
C THR A 61 -1.29 12.88 -4.54
N GLU A 62 -2.53 12.50 -4.28
CA GLU A 62 -3.05 12.36 -2.91
C GLU A 62 -2.79 10.94 -2.40
N ASN A 63 -2.25 10.78 -1.20
CA ASN A 63 -2.24 9.53 -0.45
C ASN A 63 -2.86 9.75 0.94
N TYR A 64 -2.95 8.68 1.72
CA TYR A 64 -3.20 8.81 3.13
C TYR A 64 -1.94 8.41 3.90
N LEU A 65 -1.60 9.20 4.91
CA LEU A 65 -0.66 8.78 5.95
C LEU A 65 -1.44 8.09 7.06
N VAL A 66 -0.78 7.17 7.75
CA VAL A 66 -1.37 6.39 8.84
C VAL A 66 -0.64 6.72 10.13
N TYR A 67 -1.37 7.22 11.12
CA TYR A 67 -0.85 7.46 12.46
C TYR A 67 -0.66 6.15 13.22
N TYR A 68 0.33 6.13 14.10
CA TYR A 68 0.53 5.01 15.00
C TYR A 68 -0.70 4.81 15.89
N ASN A 69 -1.16 3.56 15.98
CA ASN A 69 -2.15 3.13 16.94
C ASN A 69 -1.75 1.73 17.45
N PRO A 70 -1.64 1.50 18.77
CA PRO A 70 -1.26 0.21 19.33
C PRO A 70 -2.26 -0.92 19.02
N GLU A 71 -3.48 -0.60 18.61
CA GLU A 71 -4.48 -1.59 18.19
C GLU A 71 -4.23 -2.14 16.78
N HIS A 72 -3.35 -1.51 15.99
CA HIS A 72 -2.99 -1.97 14.66
C HIS A 72 -2.36 -3.36 14.72
N ARG A 73 -2.92 -4.29 13.94
CA ARG A 73 -2.38 -5.64 13.78
C ARG A 73 -1.59 -5.72 12.49
N TRP A 74 -0.29 -5.93 12.63
CA TRP A 74 0.66 -6.01 11.52
C TRP A 74 1.08 -7.45 11.25
N TYR A 75 1.19 -7.79 9.97
CA TYR A 75 1.59 -9.11 9.48
C TYR A 75 2.69 -8.95 8.44
N TYR A 76 3.57 -9.94 8.34
CA TYR A 76 4.59 -10.00 7.29
C TYR A 76 4.95 -11.44 6.99
N LEU A 77 5.48 -11.69 5.79
CA LEU A 77 5.98 -13.00 5.41
C LEU A 77 7.45 -13.13 5.84
N ARG A 78 7.71 -13.93 6.87
CA ARG A 78 9.07 -14.15 7.38
C ARG A 78 9.91 -14.92 6.38
N ASN A 79 11.16 -14.49 6.16
CA ASN A 79 12.12 -15.11 5.24
C ASN A 79 11.62 -15.20 3.80
N GLN A 80 10.80 -14.25 3.35
CA GLN A 80 10.22 -14.25 2.02
C GLN A 80 11.29 -14.38 0.92
N THR A 81 11.06 -15.28 -0.02
CA THR A 81 11.94 -15.58 -1.15
C THR A 81 11.54 -14.81 -2.41
N ALA A 82 12.44 -14.71 -3.40
CA ALA A 82 12.16 -14.03 -4.67
C ALA A 82 11.08 -14.71 -5.54
N SER A 83 10.75 -15.98 -5.23
CA SER A 83 9.65 -16.74 -5.86
C SER A 83 8.28 -16.46 -5.22
N GLU A 84 8.23 -15.76 -4.09
CA GLU A 84 7.00 -15.43 -3.39
C GLU A 84 6.63 -13.97 -3.61
N LEU A 85 5.34 -13.72 -3.80
CA LEU A 85 4.79 -12.38 -3.97
C LEU A 85 3.62 -12.16 -3.02
N VAL A 86 3.35 -10.90 -2.74
CA VAL A 86 2.20 -10.46 -1.95
C VAL A 86 1.31 -9.62 -2.86
N LEU A 87 0.01 -9.89 -2.86
CA LEU A 87 -0.99 -9.00 -3.47
C LEU A 87 -1.82 -8.36 -2.37
N PHE A 88 -2.03 -7.05 -2.46
CA PHE A 88 -2.89 -6.32 -1.53
C PHE A 88 -3.62 -5.16 -2.22
N GLY A 89 -4.83 -4.86 -1.74
CA GLY A 89 -5.66 -3.78 -2.27
C GLY A 89 -5.17 -2.40 -1.84
N GLN A 90 -5.41 -1.39 -2.68
CA GLN A 90 -4.97 -0.01 -2.46
C GLN A 90 -6.10 1.02 -2.53
N THR A 91 -7.13 0.78 -3.33
CA THR A 91 -8.35 1.61 -3.36
C THR A 91 -9.48 0.83 -4.00
N ASP A 92 -10.71 1.15 -3.61
CA ASP A 92 -11.92 0.74 -4.29
C ASP A 92 -12.89 1.93 -4.23
N ASN A 93 -13.25 2.49 -5.38
CA ASN A 93 -14.11 3.68 -5.43
C ASN A 93 -15.60 3.40 -5.21
N GLN A 94 -16.03 2.14 -5.10
CA GLN A 94 -17.37 1.79 -4.65
C GLN A 94 -17.48 1.64 -3.13
N SER A 95 -16.35 1.47 -2.46
CA SER A 95 -16.31 1.20 -1.03
C SER A 95 -15.84 2.43 -0.27
N ASP A 96 -16.79 3.16 0.31
CA ASP A 96 -16.46 4.26 1.23
C ASP A 96 -15.68 3.77 2.46
N SER A 97 -15.75 2.47 2.80
CA SER A 97 -15.06 1.89 3.94
C SER A 97 -13.64 1.38 3.63
N PHE A 98 -13.27 1.19 2.35
CA PHE A 98 -11.97 0.64 1.99
C PHE A 98 -10.99 1.71 1.50
N ILE A 99 -9.97 2.01 2.32
CA ILE A 99 -8.93 3.01 2.03
C ILE A 99 -7.63 2.38 1.50
N GLY A 100 -7.62 1.06 1.32
CA GLY A 100 -6.41 0.29 1.00
C GLY A 100 -5.73 -0.32 2.22
N VAL A 101 -4.80 -1.23 1.99
CA VAL A 101 -3.98 -1.89 3.01
C VAL A 101 -2.77 -1.00 3.34
N PRO A 102 -2.66 -0.44 4.57
CA PRO A 102 -1.45 0.22 5.01
C PRO A 102 -0.28 -0.75 5.02
N HIS A 103 0.87 -0.29 4.54
CA HIS A 103 2.06 -1.12 4.46
C HIS A 103 3.31 -0.27 4.61
N ALA A 104 4.35 -0.84 5.23
CA ALA A 104 5.62 -0.18 5.45
C ALA A 104 6.74 -1.22 5.58
N GLY A 105 7.97 -0.84 5.24
CA GLY A 105 9.14 -1.59 5.68
C GLY A 105 9.35 -1.39 7.19
N PHE A 106 9.79 -2.41 7.89
CA PHE A 106 10.15 -2.30 9.31
C PHE A 106 11.40 -3.12 9.63
N GLU A 107 12.18 -2.71 10.62
CA GLU A 107 13.32 -3.50 11.08
C GLU A 107 12.83 -4.79 11.76
N ALA A 108 13.20 -5.95 11.20
CA ALA A 108 12.78 -7.24 11.75
C ALA A 108 13.50 -7.51 13.08
N PRO A 109 12.83 -8.10 14.11
CA PRO A 109 13.44 -8.41 15.42
C PRO A 109 14.67 -9.34 15.38
N HIS A 110 14.90 -9.98 14.23
CA HIS A 110 16.02 -10.88 13.98
C HIS A 110 16.83 -10.45 12.76
N SER A 111 16.83 -9.16 12.42
CA SER A 111 17.73 -8.62 11.41
C SER A 111 19.17 -8.97 11.79
N ALA A 112 19.79 -9.87 11.04
CA ALA A 112 21.19 -10.20 11.28
C ALA A 112 22.03 -8.98 10.87
N SER A 113 23.06 -8.64 11.65
CA SER A 113 23.97 -7.52 11.35
C SER A 113 24.66 -7.61 9.98
N GLN A 114 24.60 -8.78 9.32
CA GLN A 114 25.12 -9.04 7.98
C GLN A 114 24.03 -9.31 6.93
N ALA A 115 22.76 -9.05 7.24
CA ALA A 115 21.69 -9.20 6.27
C ALA A 115 21.93 -8.23 5.09
N LYS A 116 21.75 -8.75 3.86
CA LYS A 116 21.81 -7.90 2.68
C LYS A 116 20.63 -6.91 2.69
N PRO A 117 20.84 -5.63 2.34
CA PRO A 117 19.77 -4.67 2.21
C PRO A 117 18.65 -5.19 1.30
N ARG A 118 17.40 -4.96 1.68
CA ARG A 118 16.26 -5.38 0.87
C ARG A 118 16.21 -4.62 -0.44
N GLU A 119 16.13 -5.38 -1.53
CA GLU A 119 15.75 -4.90 -2.85
C GLU A 119 14.41 -5.51 -3.25
N SER A 120 13.47 -4.68 -3.69
CA SER A 120 12.10 -5.11 -4.00
C SER A 120 11.46 -4.25 -5.07
N ILE A 121 10.42 -4.78 -5.70
CA ILE A 121 9.57 -4.06 -6.64
C ILE A 121 8.11 -4.11 -6.19
N GLU A 122 7.42 -2.99 -6.36
CA GLU A 122 5.97 -2.89 -6.26
C GLU A 122 5.42 -2.51 -7.63
N ALA A 123 4.54 -3.33 -8.17
CA ALA A 123 3.79 -3.04 -9.40
C ALA A 123 2.34 -2.78 -9.03
N ARG A 124 1.83 -1.58 -9.37
CA ARG A 124 0.45 -1.18 -9.11
C ARG A 124 -0.39 -1.38 -10.36
N ALA A 125 -1.54 -2.04 -10.20
CA ALA A 125 -2.53 -2.21 -11.24
C ALA A 125 -3.76 -1.36 -10.92
N PHE A 126 -4.31 -0.72 -11.95
CA PHE A 126 -5.56 0.04 -11.89
C PHE A 126 -6.53 -0.60 -12.88
N ILE A 127 -7.70 -1.00 -12.39
CA ILE A 127 -8.74 -1.65 -13.18
C ILE A 127 -9.89 -0.67 -13.31
N TYR A 128 -10.20 -0.30 -14.55
CA TYR A 128 -11.29 0.59 -14.91
C TYR A 128 -12.40 -0.22 -15.58
N TYR A 129 -13.62 -0.16 -15.05
CA TYR A 129 -14.77 -0.89 -15.59
C TYR A 129 -16.09 -0.13 -15.38
N GLU A 130 -17.16 -0.59 -16.04
CA GLU A 130 -18.53 -0.04 -15.96
C GLU A 130 -19.40 -0.82 -14.97
#